data_AF-A0A7Y6K9L1-F1
#
_entry.id   AF-A0A7Y6K9L1-F1
#
_cell.length_a   1.000
_cell.length_b   1.000
_cell.length_c   1.000
_cell.angle_alpha   90.00
_cell.angle_beta   90.00
_cell.angle_gamma   90.00
#
_symmetry.space_group_name_H-M   'P 1'
#
loop_
_entity.id
_entity.type
_entity.pdbx_description
1 polymer ?
#
loop_
_entity_poly.entity_id
_entity_poly.type
_entity_poly.pdbx_seq_one_letter_code
_entity_poly.pdbx_strand_id
1 'polypeptide(L)'
;MHYRENGARPEKAMFLCYLIDPAGRSIGQVEEGFDRAAELTGSEAPEVDTLWSDTTDPDSSVDLIYDPDADDQPSFRLRLQYAGKVIERVIAGPAVLVACGAVPDGMAHQLAGRDALASAVDFMTNDTDIAGWLKSKLPERRVTAWRDQPRRTGDPEQRLPGGRARR
;
A
#
# COMPACT_ATOMS: atom_id res chain seq x y z
N MET A 1 32.66 38.33 27.08
CA MET A 1 32.24 37.55 25.90
C MET A 1 30.76 37.22 26.08
N HIS A 2 29.89 37.89 25.34
CA HIS A 2 28.45 37.60 25.37
C HIS A 2 28.18 36.47 24.39
N TYR A 3 27.74 35.32 24.89
CA TYR A 3 27.20 34.26 24.05
C TYR A 3 25.92 34.80 23.39
N ARG A 4 25.89 34.78 22.06
CA ARG A 4 24.68 35.04 21.28
C ARG A 4 23.73 33.87 21.55
N GLU A 5 22.61 34.14 22.20
CA GLU A 5 21.39 33.34 22.06
C GLU A 5 20.98 33.41 20.59
N ASN A 6 21.45 32.45 19.79
CA ASN A 6 20.82 32.15 18.52
C ASN A 6 19.51 31.46 18.85
N GLY A 7 18.39 32.11 18.54
CA GLY A 7 17.06 31.54 18.69
C GLY A 7 16.93 30.27 17.87
N ALA A 8 17.05 29.12 18.52
CA ALA A 8 16.46 27.90 18.02
C ALA A 8 14.94 28.10 18.13
N ARG A 9 14.28 28.36 17.00
CA ARG A 9 12.84 28.10 16.91
C ARG A 9 12.64 26.66 17.38
N PRO A 10 11.61 26.34 18.17
CA PRO A 10 11.31 24.95 18.47
C PRO A 10 11.07 24.27 17.12
N GLU A 11 12.03 23.47 16.67
CA GLU A 11 11.83 22.56 15.56
C GLU A 11 10.64 21.71 15.98
N LYS A 12 9.54 21.86 15.25
CA LYS A 12 8.26 21.33 15.67
C LYS A 12 8.35 19.82 15.50
N ALA A 13 8.64 19.11 16.59
CA ALA A 13 8.68 17.66 16.62
C ALA A 13 7.42 17.12 15.92
N MET A 14 7.62 16.44 14.80
CA MET A 14 6.55 15.88 14.00
C MET A 14 6.55 14.37 14.15
N PHE A 15 5.36 13.79 14.14
CA PHE A 15 5.19 12.37 13.95
C PHE A 15 4.05 12.17 12.96
N LEU A 16 4.40 11.77 11.74
CA LEU A 16 3.47 11.60 10.63
C LEU A 16 3.74 10.29 9.93
N CYS A 17 2.66 9.53 9.69
CA CYS A 17 2.71 8.29 8.94
C CYS A 17 1.73 8.37 7.78
N TYR A 18 2.20 8.05 6.58
CA TYR A 18 1.39 8.05 5.36
C TYR A 18 1.51 6.71 4.64
N LEU A 19 0.39 6.12 4.27
CA LEU A 19 0.33 5.00 3.34
C LEU A 19 0.20 5.56 1.92
N ILE A 20 1.15 5.21 1.06
CA ILE A 20 1.13 5.48 -0.37
C ILE A 20 0.69 4.18 -1.05
N ASP A 21 -0.47 4.21 -1.69
CA ASP A 21 -1.02 3.08 -2.44
C ASP A 21 -0.96 3.40 -3.94
N PRO A 22 -0.02 2.80 -4.70
CA PRO A 22 0.08 3.01 -6.15
C PRO A 22 -1.03 2.34 -6.95
N ALA A 23 -1.69 1.29 -6.42
CA ALA A 23 -2.82 0.66 -7.10
C ALA A 23 -4.08 1.54 -7.01
N GLY A 24 -4.35 2.10 -5.83
CA GLY A 24 -5.41 3.07 -5.61
C GLY A 24 -5.06 4.51 -6.01
N ARG A 25 -3.79 4.78 -6.37
CA ARG A 25 -3.22 6.11 -6.65
C ARG A 25 -3.57 7.11 -5.54
N SER A 26 -3.45 6.65 -4.30
CA SER A 26 -3.95 7.36 -3.13
C SER A 26 -2.88 7.49 -2.06
N ILE A 27 -3.01 8.53 -1.25
CA ILE A 27 -2.15 8.79 -0.10
C ILE A 27 -3.05 8.97 1.12
N GLY A 28 -2.98 8.00 2.02
CA GLY A 28 -3.74 7.98 3.27
C GLY A 28 -2.84 8.35 4.44
N GLN A 29 -3.33 9.13 5.39
CA GLN A 29 -2.67 9.24 6.68
C GLN A 29 -3.07 8.04 7.53
N VAL A 30 -2.10 7.39 8.18
CA VAL A 30 -2.32 6.22 9.02
C VAL A 30 -1.79 6.49 10.42
N GLU A 31 -2.43 5.87 11.41
CA GLU A 31 -1.88 5.80 12.77
C GLU A 31 -0.97 4.56 12.87
N GLU A 32 0.10 4.67 13.65
CA GLU A 32 1.01 3.53 13.94
C GLU A 32 1.61 2.89 12.66
N GLY A 33 1.91 3.72 11.66
CA GLY A 33 2.37 3.24 10.35
C GLY A 33 3.62 2.34 10.40
N PHE A 34 4.52 2.55 11.36
CA PHE A 34 5.69 1.69 11.56
C PHE A 34 5.31 0.29 12.04
N ASP A 35 4.55 0.19 13.14
CA ASP A 35 4.11 -1.10 13.72
C ASP A 35 3.21 -1.89 12.77
N ARG A 36 2.40 -1.18 11.98
CA ARG A 36 1.46 -1.77 11.02
C ARG A 36 2.02 -1.88 9.60
N ALA A 37 3.30 -1.55 9.37
CA ALA A 37 3.85 -1.52 8.02
C ALA A 37 3.71 -2.86 7.29
N ALA A 38 3.93 -3.98 7.98
CA ALA A 38 3.74 -5.33 7.43
C ALA A 38 2.29 -5.57 6.96
N GLU A 39 1.30 -5.19 7.79
CA GLU A 39 -0.12 -5.31 7.45
C GLU A 39 -0.51 -4.39 6.28
N LEU A 40 -0.04 -3.15 6.30
CA LEU A 40 -0.39 -2.11 5.33
C LEU A 40 0.27 -2.32 3.95
N THR A 41 1.47 -2.90 3.92
CA THR A 41 2.18 -3.24 2.68
C THR A 41 1.83 -4.65 2.19
N GLY A 42 1.24 -5.48 3.04
CA GLY A 42 0.97 -6.89 2.75
C GLY A 42 2.24 -7.76 2.74
N SER A 43 3.34 -7.26 3.29
CA SER A 43 4.63 -7.96 3.37
C SER A 43 4.83 -8.60 4.73
N GLU A 44 5.34 -9.84 4.73
CA GLU A 44 5.76 -10.52 5.97
C GLU A 44 7.08 -9.96 6.51
N ALA A 45 7.90 -9.35 5.65
CA ALA A 45 9.22 -8.82 5.98
C ALA A 45 9.48 -7.50 5.24
N PRO A 46 8.81 -6.41 5.62
CA PRO A 46 9.00 -5.13 4.97
C PRO A 46 10.41 -4.58 5.21
N GLU A 47 10.96 -3.93 4.19
CA GLU A 47 12.26 -3.26 4.24
C GLU A 47 12.07 -1.77 4.61
N VAL A 48 13.03 -1.21 5.34
CA VAL A 48 13.08 0.20 5.71
C VAL A 48 14.21 0.89 4.95
N ASP A 49 13.87 1.85 4.10
CA ASP A 49 14.81 2.76 3.44
C ASP A 49 14.77 4.14 4.13
N THR A 50 15.83 4.46 4.87
CA THR A 50 15.99 5.76 5.53
C THR A 50 16.36 6.82 4.49
N LEU A 51 15.38 7.65 4.14
CA LEU A 51 15.55 8.75 3.20
C LEU A 51 16.38 9.87 3.81
N TRP A 52 16.15 10.15 5.09
CA TRP A 52 16.88 11.15 5.83
C TRP A 52 16.93 10.77 7.31
N SER A 53 18.04 11.07 7.96
CA SER A 53 18.18 11.01 9.41
C SER A 53 19.05 12.16 9.89
N ASP A 54 18.73 12.66 11.08
CA ASP A 54 19.60 13.64 11.72
C ASP A 54 20.82 12.94 12.32
N THR A 55 22.00 13.52 12.08
CA THR A 55 23.26 12.94 12.60
C THR A 55 23.48 13.23 14.09
N THR A 56 22.74 14.18 14.65
CA THR A 56 22.83 14.64 16.04
C THR A 56 21.67 14.19 16.90
N ASP A 57 20.52 13.88 16.29
CA ASP A 57 19.33 13.33 16.93
C ASP A 57 18.86 12.03 16.23
N PRO A 58 19.13 10.86 16.81
CA PRO A 58 18.74 9.58 16.21
C PRO A 58 17.22 9.35 16.20
N ASP A 59 16.44 10.12 16.97
CA ASP A 59 14.99 10.04 16.99
C ASP A 59 14.35 10.84 15.84
N SER A 60 15.17 11.56 15.07
CA SER A 60 14.77 12.38 13.92
C SER A 60 15.09 11.68 12.60
N SER A 61 14.07 11.13 11.95
CA SER A 61 14.21 10.40 10.70
C SER A 61 13.01 10.56 9.76
N VAL A 62 13.26 10.33 8.48
CA VAL A 62 12.25 10.08 7.46
C VAL A 62 12.57 8.76 6.80
N ASP A 63 11.71 7.79 7.05
CA ASP A 63 11.87 6.41 6.64
C ASP A 63 10.74 6.01 5.69
N LEU A 64 11.06 5.19 4.71
CA LEU A 64 10.11 4.59 3.78
C LEU A 64 10.11 3.08 3.98
N ILE A 65 8.95 2.52 4.31
CA ILE A 65 8.78 1.11 4.64
C ILE A 65 7.97 0.46 3.53
N TYR A 66 8.51 -0.57 2.88
CA TYR A 66 7.91 -1.15 1.68
C TYR A 66 8.18 -2.64 1.58
N ASP A 67 7.45 -3.31 0.69
CA ASP A 67 7.68 -4.72 0.35
C ASP A 67 8.76 -4.82 -0.75
N PRO A 68 9.96 -5.37 -0.46
CA PRO A 68 11.02 -5.47 -1.48
C PRO A 68 10.69 -6.49 -2.58
N ASP A 69 9.79 -7.44 -2.32
CA ASP A 69 9.40 -8.49 -3.27
C ASP A 69 8.17 -8.08 -4.13
N ALA A 70 7.73 -6.82 -4.05
CA ALA A 70 6.55 -6.30 -4.74
C ALA A 70 6.81 -5.82 -6.19
N ASP A 71 7.89 -6.26 -6.84
CA ASP A 71 8.30 -5.81 -8.18
C ASP A 71 7.21 -5.94 -9.27
N ASP A 72 6.31 -6.92 -9.12
CA ASP A 72 5.18 -7.14 -10.04
C ASP A 72 3.98 -6.22 -9.77
N GLN A 73 4.04 -5.36 -8.75
CA GLN A 73 2.96 -4.45 -8.36
C GLN A 73 3.11 -3.07 -9.02
N PRO A 74 2.02 -2.27 -9.10
CA PRO A 74 2.11 -0.88 -9.52
C PRO A 74 3.15 -0.10 -8.71
N SER A 75 3.92 0.74 -9.37
CA SER A 75 4.99 1.53 -8.76
C SER A 75 4.71 3.02 -8.71
N PHE A 76 5.35 3.68 -7.76
CA PHE A 76 5.37 5.13 -7.61
C PHE A 76 6.81 5.63 -7.42
N ARG A 77 7.01 6.91 -7.70
CA ARG A 77 8.25 7.62 -7.46
C ARG A 77 8.02 8.70 -6.41
N LEU A 78 8.75 8.64 -5.32
CA LEU A 78 8.79 9.67 -4.29
C LEU A 78 9.99 10.58 -4.54
N ARG A 79 9.75 11.89 -4.54
CA ARG A 79 10.78 12.91 -4.72
C ARG A 79 10.69 13.96 -3.63
N LEU A 80 11.59 13.88 -2.64
CA LEU A 80 11.71 14.85 -1.57
C LEU A 80 12.88 15.80 -1.82
N GLN A 81 12.75 17.05 -1.42
CA GLN A 81 13.82 18.05 -1.53
C GLN A 81 14.23 18.59 -0.17
N TYR A 82 15.52 18.57 0.14
CA TYR A 82 16.07 19.13 1.37
C TYR A 82 17.46 19.73 1.14
N ALA A 83 17.69 20.94 1.63
CA ALA A 83 18.98 21.65 1.52
C ALA A 83 19.56 21.68 0.09
N GLY A 84 18.70 21.81 -0.94
CA GLY A 84 19.10 21.78 -2.35
C GLY A 84 19.44 20.40 -2.91
N LYS A 85 19.35 19.33 -2.09
CA LYS A 85 19.45 17.94 -2.52
C LYS A 85 18.06 17.39 -2.85
N VAL A 86 17.98 16.61 -3.91
CA VAL A 86 16.77 15.87 -4.30
C VAL A 86 17.00 14.41 -3.91
N ILE A 87 16.10 13.86 -3.11
CA ILE A 87 16.06 12.46 -2.73
C ILE A 87 14.94 11.85 -3.55
N GLU A 88 15.31 10.96 -4.45
CA GLU A 88 14.37 10.26 -5.32
C GLU A 88 14.41 8.76 -5.03
N ARG A 89 13.24 8.16 -4.86
CA ARG A 89 13.05 6.71 -4.68
C ARG A 89 11.90 6.22 -5.53
N VAL A 90 12.10 5.06 -6.16
CA VAL A 90 11.07 4.37 -6.93
C VAL A 90 10.77 3.07 -6.20
N ILE A 91 9.52 2.87 -5.82
CA ILE A 91 9.05 1.72 -5.06
C ILE A 91 7.90 1.06 -5.81
N ALA A 92 7.93 -0.27 -5.89
CA ALA A 92 6.83 -1.08 -6.39
C ALA A 92 5.96 -1.53 -5.21
N GLY A 93 4.63 -1.47 -5.39
CA GLY A 93 3.67 -1.81 -4.35
C GLY A 93 3.44 -0.71 -3.30
N PRO A 94 2.55 -0.96 -2.34
CA PRO A 94 2.25 -0.02 -1.28
C PRO A 94 3.46 0.23 -0.38
N ALA A 95 3.59 1.46 0.12
CA ALA A 95 4.66 1.83 1.04
C ALA A 95 4.14 2.75 2.15
N VAL A 96 4.73 2.64 3.33
CA VAL A 96 4.45 3.52 4.46
C VAL A 96 5.62 4.49 4.64
N LEU A 97 5.35 5.78 4.48
CA LEU A 97 6.30 6.85 4.80
C LEU A 97 6.11 7.28 6.25
N VAL A 98 7.17 7.24 7.04
CA VAL A 98 7.20 7.67 8.44
C VAL A 98 8.15 8.84 8.58
N ALA A 99 7.69 9.92 9.20
CA ALA A 99 8.49 11.08 9.53
C ALA A 99 8.40 11.34 11.03
N CYS A 100 9.53 11.28 11.73
CA CYS A 100 9.64 11.40 13.17
C CYS A 100 10.67 12.48 13.54
N GLY A 101 10.41 13.18 14.66
CA GLY A 101 11.35 14.12 15.27
C GLY A 101 11.40 15.49 14.60
N ALA A 102 12.58 16.11 14.66
CA ALA A 102 12.92 17.43 14.14
C ALA A 102 13.32 17.35 12.67
N VAL A 103 12.37 16.99 11.81
CA VAL A 103 12.61 16.97 10.35
C VAL A 103 12.76 18.41 9.83
N PRO A 104 13.76 18.70 8.97
CA PRO A 104 14.03 20.05 8.49
C PRO A 104 12.83 20.69 7.80
N ASP A 105 12.62 21.99 8.02
CA ASP A 105 11.47 22.76 7.51
C ASP A 105 11.16 22.52 6.02
N GLY A 106 12.19 22.40 5.16
CA GLY A 106 12.01 22.14 3.74
C GLY A 106 11.32 20.81 3.45
N MET A 107 11.71 19.75 4.16
CA MET A 107 11.10 18.43 4.06
C MET A 107 9.79 18.36 4.84
N ALA A 108 9.75 18.96 6.04
CA ALA A 108 8.55 19.12 6.85
C ALA A 108 7.38 19.73 6.05
N HIS A 109 7.64 20.74 5.21
CA HIS A 109 6.61 21.38 4.40
C HIS A 109 6.03 20.45 3.32
N GLN A 110 6.87 19.60 2.74
CA GLN A 110 6.45 18.57 1.77
C GLN A 110 5.67 17.44 2.45
N LEU A 111 5.95 17.17 3.73
CA LEU A 111 5.30 16.13 4.52
C LEU A 111 4.15 16.64 5.38
N ALA A 112 3.88 17.95 5.39
CA ALA A 112 2.93 18.59 6.31
C ALA A 112 1.47 18.11 6.12
N GLY A 113 1.16 17.48 4.99
CA GLY A 113 -0.17 17.00 4.67
C GLY A 113 -0.19 16.10 3.45
N ARG A 114 -1.33 15.43 3.24
CA ARG A 114 -1.51 14.49 2.13
C ARG A 114 -1.36 15.17 0.77
N ASP A 115 -1.90 16.37 0.61
CA ASP A 115 -1.80 17.13 -0.65
C ASP A 115 -0.37 17.57 -0.96
N ALA A 116 0.40 17.93 0.08
CA ALA A 116 1.80 18.27 -0.06
C ALA A 116 2.63 17.04 -0.47
N LEU A 117 2.38 15.90 0.19
CA LEU A 117 3.04 14.64 -0.15
C LEU A 117 2.62 14.13 -1.54
N ALA A 118 1.35 14.31 -1.93
CA ALA A 118 0.87 13.97 -3.27
C ALA A 118 1.59 14.76 -4.37
N SER A 119 2.03 15.98 -4.08
CA SER A 119 2.85 16.77 -5.01
C SER A 119 4.29 16.25 -5.14
N ALA A 120 4.75 15.46 -4.17
CA ALA A 120 6.06 14.81 -4.15
C ALA A 120 6.03 13.36 -4.66
N VAL A 121 4.84 12.79 -4.92
CA VAL A 121 4.65 11.42 -5.37
C VAL A 121 4.14 11.40 -6.81
N ASP A 122 4.90 10.76 -7.69
CA ASP A 122 4.50 10.48 -9.06
C ASP A 122 4.12 9.00 -9.20
N PHE A 123 2.84 8.71 -9.47
CA PHE A 123 2.41 7.36 -9.81
C PHE A 123 2.86 7.02 -11.24
N MET A 124 3.75 6.04 -11.38
CA MET A 124 4.38 5.71 -12.66
C MET A 124 3.53 4.75 -13.51
N THR A 125 2.70 3.94 -12.85
CA THR A 125 1.90 2.92 -13.52
C THR A 125 0.61 3.53 -14.08
N ASN A 126 0.29 3.24 -15.34
CA ASN A 126 -0.94 3.73 -15.96
C ASN A 126 -2.16 2.87 -15.56
N ASP A 127 -3.36 3.41 -15.73
CA ASP A 127 -4.60 2.73 -15.30
C ASP A 127 -4.84 1.38 -16.03
N THR A 128 -4.29 1.21 -17.24
CA THR A 128 -4.42 -0.04 -18.02
C THR A 128 -3.56 -1.14 -17.41
N ASP A 129 -2.33 -0.82 -17.00
CA ASP A 129 -1.41 -1.74 -16.35
C ASP A 129 -1.89 -2.10 -14.94
N ILE A 130 -2.42 -1.13 -14.18
CA ILE A 130 -3.06 -1.39 -12.88
C ILE A 130 -4.26 -2.33 -13.04
N ALA A 131 -5.14 -2.07 -14.02
CA ALA A 131 -6.29 -2.92 -14.29
C ALA A 131 -5.89 -4.33 -14.77
N GLY A 132 -4.80 -4.44 -15.54
CA GLY A 132 -4.21 -5.70 -15.95
C GLY A 132 -3.68 -6.49 -14.75
N TRP A 133 -2.92 -5.84 -13.88
CA TRP A 133 -2.41 -6.44 -12.64
C TRP A 133 -3.54 -6.89 -11.71
N LEU A 134 -4.54 -6.04 -11.44
CA LEU A 134 -5.70 -6.39 -10.62
C LEU A 134 -6.43 -7.62 -11.17
N LYS A 135 -6.56 -7.74 -12.50
CA LYS A 135 -7.15 -8.92 -13.15
C LYS A 135 -6.28 -10.16 -12.99
N SER A 136 -4.95 -10.05 -13.08
CA SER A 136 -4.02 -11.16 -12.85
C SER A 136 -4.00 -11.64 -11.39
N LYS A 137 -4.34 -10.76 -10.43
CA LYS A 137 -4.45 -11.12 -9.01
C LYS A 137 -5.82 -11.69 -8.64
N LEU A 138 -6.85 -11.50 -9.46
CA LEU A 138 -8.12 -12.22 -9.28
C LEU A 138 -7.89 -13.70 -9.61
N PRO A 139 -8.31 -14.65 -8.74
CA PRO A 139 -8.23 -16.05 -9.09
C PRO A 139 -9.01 -16.27 -10.38
N GLU A 140 -8.33 -16.77 -11.43
CA GLU A 140 -8.98 -17.21 -12.66
C GLU A 140 -10.14 -18.12 -12.25
N ARG A 141 -11.35 -17.58 -12.36
CA ARG A 141 -12.57 -18.28 -12.01
C ARG A 141 -12.62 -19.49 -12.95
N ARG A 142 -12.25 -20.65 -12.39
CA ARG A 142 -12.20 -21.97 -13.03
C ARG A 142 -13.22 -22.05 -14.15
N VAL A 143 -12.73 -22.20 -15.37
CA VAL A 143 -13.51 -22.73 -16.48
C VAL A 143 -14.02 -24.09 -16.04
N THR A 144 -15.29 -24.18 -15.62
CA THR A 144 -16.00 -25.45 -15.59
C THR A 144 -16.20 -25.86 -17.03
N ALA A 145 -15.28 -26.70 -17.51
CA ALA A 145 -15.42 -27.42 -18.75
C ALA A 145 -16.76 -28.16 -18.77
N TRP A 146 -17.47 -27.98 -19.88
CA TRP A 146 -18.74 -28.58 -20.22
C TRP A 146 -18.70 -30.11 -20.08
N ARG A 147 -19.77 -30.69 -19.53
CA ARG A 147 -20.19 -32.04 -19.91
C ARG A 147 -21.68 -32.04 -20.21
N ASP A 148 -21.96 -31.84 -21.49
CA ASP A 148 -22.96 -32.53 -22.30
C ASP A 148 -23.81 -33.55 -21.54
N GLN A 149 -25.11 -33.27 -21.38
CA GLN A 149 -26.10 -34.33 -21.23
C GLN A 149 -27.17 -34.17 -22.32
N PRO A 150 -27.25 -35.10 -23.28
CA PRO A 150 -28.40 -35.22 -24.15
C PRO A 150 -29.43 -36.18 -23.53
N ARG A 151 -30.69 -35.71 -23.52
CA ARG A 151 -31.97 -36.48 -23.50
C ARG A 151 -32.23 -37.28 -22.20
N ARG A 152 -33.45 -37.34 -21.66
CA ARG A 152 -34.71 -37.67 -22.35
C ARG A 152 -35.88 -37.45 -21.39
N THR A 153 -36.99 -37.00 -21.97
CA THR A 153 -38.36 -36.94 -21.46
C THR A 153 -38.79 -38.23 -20.76
N GLY A 154 -39.51 -38.13 -19.62
CA GLY A 154 -40.31 -39.23 -19.06
C GLY A 154 -40.58 -39.17 -17.55
N ASP A 155 -41.67 -38.51 -17.15
CA ASP A 155 -42.53 -38.90 -16.01
C ASP A 155 -43.76 -39.61 -16.63
N PRO A 156 -44.56 -40.51 -15.98
CA PRO A 156 -44.74 -40.67 -14.53
C PRO A 156 -44.89 -42.13 -14.04
N GLU A 157 -45.30 -42.26 -12.78
CA GLU A 157 -46.11 -43.36 -12.20
C GLU A 157 -45.39 -44.40 -11.32
N GLN A 158 -45.05 -43.99 -10.10
CA GLN A 158 -44.95 -44.91 -8.96
C GLN A 158 -46.35 -45.25 -8.44
N ARG A 159 -46.83 -46.46 -8.74
CA ARG A 159 -48.03 -47.04 -8.14
C ARG A 159 -47.65 -48.15 -7.16
N LEU A 160 -48.01 -47.94 -5.90
CA LEU A 160 -47.89 -48.87 -4.76
C LEU A 160 -48.61 -50.20 -5.01
N PRO A 161 -48.08 -51.37 -4.58
CA PRO A 161 -48.90 -52.56 -4.44
C PRO A 161 -49.37 -52.73 -3.00
N GLY A 162 -50.62 -52.36 -2.75
CA GLY A 162 -51.39 -52.80 -1.59
C GLY A 162 -52.38 -53.90 -1.97
N GLY A 163 -52.38 -55.01 -1.23
CA GLY A 163 -53.61 -55.72 -0.87
C GLY A 163 -54.14 -56.85 -1.77
N ARG A 164 -53.95 -58.08 -1.27
CA ARG A 164 -54.94 -59.16 -1.06
C ARG A 164 -55.62 -59.89 -2.25
N ALA A 165 -55.37 -61.22 -2.24
CA ALA A 165 -56.30 -62.36 -2.35
C ALA A 165 -57.05 -62.67 -3.66
N ARG A 166 -56.83 -63.89 -4.19
CA ARG A 166 -57.78 -65.02 -4.25
C ARG A 166 -57.34 -66.03 -5.34
N ARG A 167 -57.06 -67.28 -4.97
CA ARG A 167 -57.85 -68.50 -5.27
C ARG A 167 -57.14 -69.72 -4.72
#